data_AF-A0A147J3Q4-F1
#
_entry.id   AF-A0A147J3Q4-F1
#
_cell.length_a   1.000
_cell.length_b   1.000
_cell.length_c   1.000
_cell.angle_alpha   90.00
_cell.angle_beta   90.00
_cell.angle_gamma   90.00
#
_symmetry.space_group_name_H-M   'P 1'
#
loop_
_entity.id
_entity.type
_entity.pdbx_description
1 polymer ?
#
loop_
_entity_poly.entity_id
_entity_poly.type
_entity_poly.pdbx_seq_one_letter_code
_entity_poly.pdbx_strand_id
1 'polypeptide(L)'
;MNRFAIGIAGIVVILAIAVALSTDRRAIRLRVVGAAFALQAGIAVLILYVPWGKHVLQWLSGGVAGLLGYANEGTKFLFGALASDPLGRNFAIQALPVIIFFAALVSILYYLGIMQLVVRWLGGAIEKVIGVSKVESLCAAANVFVGQSESPLVIRPYLASLTPAQLFTVMTSGMAGVAGTILAAYASMGISIEYLLAASFMAAPGGILMAKIIMPDRIEPPAGQLPLGDVIEDEKIALAEATHDEEKPANIIMAAAQGAQTGVKLAVAVGAM
;
A
#
# COMPACT_ATOMS: atom_id res chain seq x y z
N MET A 1 14.76 26.31 -19.81
CA MET A 1 15.26 25.28 -18.87
C MET A 1 14.53 23.98 -19.18
N ASN A 2 15.24 22.93 -19.58
CA ASN A 2 14.64 21.71 -20.12
C ASN A 2 13.80 21.02 -19.04
N ARG A 3 12.53 20.66 -19.30
CA ARG A 3 11.61 20.05 -18.29
C ARG A 3 12.24 18.85 -17.57
N PHE A 4 13.09 18.10 -18.29
CA PHE A 4 13.87 16.99 -17.76
C PHE A 4 14.86 17.40 -16.66
N ALA A 5 15.60 18.49 -16.85
CA ALA A 5 16.56 18.99 -15.86
C ALA A 5 15.86 19.45 -14.58
N ILE A 6 14.68 20.07 -14.71
CA ILE A 6 13.84 20.46 -13.57
C ILE A 6 13.36 19.22 -12.81
N GLY A 7 12.94 18.17 -13.52
CA GLY A 7 12.53 16.90 -12.90
C GLY A 7 13.64 16.23 -12.10
N ILE A 8 14.85 16.14 -12.67
CA ILE A 8 16.02 15.61 -11.96
C ILE A 8 16.37 16.48 -10.74
N ALA A 9 16.37 17.80 -10.90
CA ALA A 9 16.64 18.72 -9.79
C ALA A 9 15.61 18.52 -8.65
N GLY A 10 14.33 18.32 -8.97
CA GLY A 10 13.29 18.04 -7.99
C GLY A 10 13.56 16.75 -7.19
N ILE A 11 13.94 15.66 -7.86
CA ILE A 11 14.31 14.39 -7.19
C ILE A 11 15.50 14.61 -6.26
N VAL A 12 16.55 15.29 -6.72
CA VAL A 12 17.74 15.57 -5.92
C VAL A 12 17.40 16.39 -4.68
N VAL A 13 16.53 17.41 -4.81
CA VAL A 13 16.10 18.24 -3.69
C VAL A 13 15.32 17.42 -2.66
N ILE A 14 14.38 16.57 -3.08
CA ILE A 14 13.60 15.72 -2.16
C ILE A 14 14.52 14.76 -1.39
N LEU A 15 15.46 14.12 -2.09
CA LEU A 15 16.43 13.22 -1.45
C LEU A 15 17.40 13.98 -0.52
N ALA A 16 17.82 15.19 -0.91
CA ALA A 16 18.66 16.03 -0.06
C ALA A 16 17.95 16.45 1.23
N ILE A 17 16.65 16.77 1.17
CA ILE A 17 15.83 17.04 2.37
C ILE A 17 15.74 15.79 3.24
N ALA A 18 15.50 14.62 2.66
CA ALA A 18 15.46 13.36 3.41
C ALA A 18 16.79 13.08 4.13
N VAL A 19 17.93 13.29 3.46
CA VAL A 19 19.27 13.13 4.06
C VAL A 19 19.53 14.19 5.13
N ALA A 20 19.06 15.43 4.93
CA ALA A 20 19.19 16.49 5.91
C ALA A 20 18.48 16.16 7.22
N LEU A 21 17.28 15.56 7.12
CA LEU A 21 16.46 15.09 8.24
C LEU A 21 16.86 13.70 8.78
N SER A 22 17.91 13.08 8.23
CA SER A 22 18.34 11.75 8.66
C SER A 22 18.88 11.75 10.09
N THR A 23 18.40 10.79 10.88
CA THR A 23 18.84 10.53 12.26
C THR A 23 20.28 10.06 12.35
N ASP A 24 20.79 9.35 11.33
CA ASP A 24 22.19 8.95 11.23
C ASP A 24 22.60 8.76 9.76
N ARG A 25 23.20 9.80 9.19
CA ARG A 25 23.64 9.81 7.78
C ARG A 25 24.68 8.73 7.45
N ARG A 26 25.42 8.24 8.44
CA ARG A 26 26.47 7.21 8.24
C ARG A 26 25.89 5.81 8.19
N ALA A 27 24.74 5.58 8.82
CA ALA A 27 24.04 4.31 8.80
C ALA A 27 23.22 4.07 7.52
N ILE A 28 23.14 5.06 6.60
CA ILE A 28 22.40 4.93 5.35
C ILE A 28 23.02 3.84 4.47
N ARG A 29 22.30 2.74 4.30
CA ARG A 29 22.70 1.60 3.46
C ARG A 29 22.42 1.93 1.99
N LEU A 30 23.45 2.36 1.25
CA LEU A 30 23.33 2.74 -0.17
C LEU A 30 22.76 1.64 -1.07
N ARG A 31 23.03 0.36 -0.75
CA ARG A 31 22.42 -0.78 -1.45
C ARG A 31 20.89 -0.75 -1.34
N VAL A 32 20.35 -0.52 -0.14
CA VAL A 32 18.92 -0.52 0.16
C VAL A 32 18.25 0.70 -0.47
N VAL A 33 18.80 1.89 -0.21
CA VAL A 33 18.28 3.16 -0.74
C VAL A 33 18.37 3.20 -2.27
N GLY A 34 19.49 2.80 -2.83
CA GLY A 34 19.68 2.72 -4.28
C GLY A 34 18.73 1.73 -4.95
N ALA A 35 18.56 0.53 -4.36
CA ALA A 35 17.62 -0.46 -4.88
C ALA A 35 16.16 -0.01 -4.76
N ALA A 36 15.76 0.63 -3.65
CA ALA A 36 14.41 1.17 -3.48
C ALA A 36 14.10 2.26 -4.51
N PHE A 37 15.04 3.21 -4.72
CA PHE A 37 14.90 4.24 -5.74
C PHE A 37 14.85 3.64 -7.15
N ALA A 38 15.74 2.70 -7.46
CA ALA A 38 15.79 2.04 -8.76
C ALA A 38 14.51 1.22 -9.03
N LEU A 39 13.95 0.56 -8.01
CA LEU A 39 12.68 -0.15 -8.13
C LEU A 39 11.52 0.82 -8.39
N GLN A 40 11.43 1.92 -7.64
CA GLN A 40 10.40 2.94 -7.85
C GLN A 40 10.49 3.57 -9.25
N ALA A 41 11.69 3.99 -9.66
CA ALA A 41 11.93 4.56 -10.98
C ALA A 41 11.71 3.53 -12.09
N GLY A 42 12.09 2.27 -11.87
CA GLY A 42 11.88 1.17 -12.79
C GLY A 42 10.39 0.89 -13.01
N ILE A 43 9.59 0.87 -11.94
CA ILE A 43 8.12 0.76 -12.03
C ILE A 43 7.55 1.95 -12.82
N ALA A 44 8.00 3.18 -12.52
CA ALA A 44 7.53 4.37 -13.23
C ALA A 44 7.83 4.29 -14.74
N VAL A 45 9.05 3.91 -15.12
CA VAL A 45 9.44 3.76 -16.54
C VAL A 45 8.64 2.64 -17.20
N LEU A 46 8.52 1.49 -16.54
CA LEU A 46 7.79 0.34 -17.07
C LEU A 46 6.32 0.70 -17.35
N ILE A 47 5.65 1.32 -16.39
CA ILE A 47 4.21 1.57 -16.44
C ILE A 47 3.87 2.82 -17.24
N LEU A 48 4.69 3.88 -17.20
CA LEU A 48 4.38 5.18 -17.83
C LEU A 48 5.09 5.40 -19.17
N TYR A 49 6.14 4.64 -19.51
CA TYR A 49 6.90 4.85 -20.74
C TYR A 49 6.85 3.64 -21.67
N VAL A 50 7.07 2.42 -21.15
CA VAL A 50 7.13 1.21 -21.97
C VAL A 50 5.72 0.81 -22.48
N PRO A 51 5.52 0.58 -23.79
CA PRO A 51 4.21 0.25 -24.35
C PRO A 51 3.54 -0.97 -23.70
N TRP A 52 4.33 -2.03 -23.48
CA TRP A 52 3.81 -3.23 -22.80
C TRP A 52 3.33 -2.95 -21.38
N GLY A 53 4.08 -2.16 -20.59
CA GLY A 53 3.65 -1.82 -19.24
C GLY A 53 2.44 -0.87 -19.21
N LYS A 54 2.30 0.02 -20.20
CA LYS A 54 1.06 0.79 -20.39
C LYS A 54 -0.15 -0.11 -20.66
N HIS A 55 0.00 -1.14 -21.49
CA HIS A 55 -1.08 -2.09 -21.74
C HIS A 55 -1.47 -2.89 -20.50
N VAL A 56 -0.49 -3.34 -19.71
CA VAL A 56 -0.76 -3.99 -18.42
C VAL A 56 -1.50 -3.05 -17.48
N LEU A 57 -1.07 -1.78 -17.38
CA LEU A 57 -1.74 -0.78 -16.55
C LEU A 57 -3.17 -0.51 -17.01
N GLN A 58 -3.40 -0.38 -18.32
CA GLN A 58 -4.73 -0.19 -18.90
C GLN A 58 -5.63 -1.39 -18.61
N TRP A 59 -5.09 -2.61 -18.69
CA TRP A 59 -5.85 -3.82 -18.36
C TRP A 59 -6.24 -3.86 -16.87
N LEU A 60 -5.30 -3.56 -15.96
CA LEU A 60 -5.59 -3.45 -14.53
C LEU A 60 -6.61 -2.35 -14.23
N SER A 61 -6.44 -1.18 -14.86
CA SER A 61 -7.35 -0.04 -14.71
C SER A 61 -8.74 -0.36 -15.22
N GLY A 62 -8.86 -1.10 -16.34
CA GLY A 62 -10.13 -1.61 -16.83
C GLY A 62 -10.80 -2.59 -15.86
N GLY A 63 -10.01 -3.44 -15.20
CA GLY A 63 -10.51 -4.32 -14.13
C GLY A 63 -11.09 -3.54 -12.95
N VAL A 64 -10.35 -2.52 -12.47
CA VAL A 64 -10.84 -1.63 -11.41
C VAL A 64 -12.08 -0.86 -11.84
N ALA A 65 -12.10 -0.32 -13.07
CA ALA A 65 -13.26 0.36 -13.63
C ALA A 65 -14.50 -0.56 -13.69
N GLY A 66 -14.32 -1.83 -14.05
CA GLY A 66 -15.37 -2.84 -14.01
C GLY A 66 -15.93 -3.05 -12.60
N LEU A 67 -15.06 -3.14 -11.59
CA LEU A 67 -15.46 -3.24 -10.18
C LEU A 67 -16.23 -2.00 -9.71
N LEU A 68 -15.80 -0.79 -10.11
CA LEU A 68 -16.56 0.43 -9.87
C LEU A 68 -17.95 0.38 -10.53
N GLY A 69 -18.05 -0.20 -11.73
CA GLY A 69 -19.33 -0.45 -12.39
C GLY A 69 -20.28 -1.29 -11.54
N TYR A 70 -19.79 -2.38 -10.93
CA TYR A 70 -20.59 -3.21 -10.03
C TYR A 70 -20.98 -2.48 -8.74
N ALA A 71 -20.07 -1.69 -8.17
CA ALA A 71 -20.37 -0.84 -7.01
C ALA A 71 -21.47 0.18 -7.31
N ASN A 72 -21.46 0.75 -8.52
CA ASN A 72 -22.47 1.71 -8.97
C ASN A 72 -23.85 1.07 -9.11
N GLU A 73 -23.95 -0.19 -9.55
CA GLU A 73 -25.24 -0.91 -9.57
C GLU A 73 -25.81 -1.10 -8.16
N GLY A 74 -24.96 -1.44 -7.18
CA GLY A 74 -25.38 -1.51 -5.76
C GLY A 74 -25.83 -0.14 -5.21
N THR A 75 -25.14 0.92 -5.61
CA THR A 75 -25.47 2.30 -5.22
C THR A 75 -26.81 2.75 -5.82
N LYS A 76 -27.05 2.45 -7.10
CA LYS A 76 -28.34 2.71 -7.78
C LYS A 76 -29.48 1.92 -7.15
N PHE A 77 -29.25 0.67 -6.76
CA PHE A 77 -30.24 -0.13 -6.05
C PHE A 77 -30.65 0.52 -4.72
N LEU A 78 -29.70 1.05 -3.95
CA LEU A 78 -29.96 1.63 -2.63
C LEU A 78 -30.57 3.04 -2.69
N PHE A 79 -30.08 3.90 -3.60
CA PHE A 79 -30.44 5.32 -3.64
C PHE A 79 -31.31 5.72 -4.85
N GLY A 80 -31.59 4.80 -5.77
CA GLY A 80 -32.45 5.04 -6.94
C GLY A 80 -31.98 6.24 -7.77
N ALA A 81 -32.91 7.17 -8.03
CA ALA A 81 -32.64 8.36 -8.83
C ALA A 81 -31.65 9.35 -8.17
N LEU A 82 -31.43 9.26 -6.85
CA LEU A 82 -30.43 10.09 -6.15
C LEU A 82 -28.98 9.69 -6.50
N ALA A 83 -28.78 8.45 -6.96
CA ALA A 83 -27.48 7.97 -7.44
C ALA A 83 -27.14 8.50 -8.84
N SER A 84 -28.15 8.83 -9.65
CA SER A 84 -27.98 9.22 -11.06
C SER A 84 -27.90 10.74 -11.28
N ASP A 85 -27.52 11.52 -10.28
CA ASP A 85 -27.34 12.97 -10.44
C ASP A 85 -26.23 13.28 -11.48
N PRO A 86 -26.59 13.81 -12.67
CA PRO A 86 -25.64 14.08 -13.76
C PRO A 86 -24.65 15.20 -13.42
N LEU A 87 -24.95 15.99 -12.38
CA LEU A 87 -24.15 17.15 -11.99
C LEU A 87 -23.06 16.81 -10.96
N GLY A 88 -22.97 15.55 -10.50
CA GLY A 88 -21.95 15.11 -9.55
C GLY A 88 -21.99 15.86 -8.21
N ARG A 89 -23.13 16.47 -7.84
CA ARG A 89 -23.23 17.34 -6.66
C ARG A 89 -23.25 16.55 -5.35
N ASN A 90 -23.64 15.28 -5.40
CA ASN A 90 -23.77 14.42 -4.22
C ASN A 90 -22.57 13.48 -4.04
N PHE A 91 -21.42 14.05 -3.66
CA PHE A 91 -20.20 13.29 -3.31
C PHE A 91 -20.51 12.14 -2.34
N ALA A 92 -21.34 12.40 -1.32
CA ALA A 92 -21.71 11.41 -0.31
C ALA A 92 -22.38 10.15 -0.91
N ILE A 93 -23.17 10.30 -1.97
CA ILE A 93 -23.91 9.20 -2.59
C ILE A 93 -23.04 8.48 -3.64
N GLN A 94 -22.13 9.19 -4.32
CA GLN A 94 -21.31 8.63 -5.39
C GLN A 94 -19.99 8.00 -4.91
N ALA A 95 -19.41 8.49 -3.81
CA ALA A 95 -18.10 8.05 -3.35
C ALA A 95 -18.17 7.11 -2.13
N LEU A 96 -19.01 7.41 -1.14
CA LEU A 96 -19.03 6.66 0.12
C LEU A 96 -19.51 5.21 -0.03
N PRO A 97 -20.55 4.88 -0.83
CA PRO A 97 -20.96 3.49 -1.05
C PRO A 97 -19.89 2.64 -1.74
N VAL A 98 -19.04 3.27 -2.57
CA VAL A 98 -17.93 2.60 -3.23
C VAL A 98 -16.90 2.11 -2.19
N ILE A 99 -16.63 2.92 -1.16
CA ILE A 99 -15.76 2.52 -0.02
C ILE A 99 -16.31 1.25 0.65
N ILE A 100 -17.62 1.20 0.90
CA ILE A 100 -18.30 0.05 1.53
C ILE A 100 -18.15 -1.21 0.69
N PHE A 101 -18.40 -1.10 -0.62
CA PHE A 101 -18.28 -2.21 -1.56
C PHE A 101 -16.83 -2.75 -1.61
N PHE A 102 -15.85 -1.86 -1.75
CA PHE A 102 -14.44 -2.28 -1.82
C PHE A 102 -13.95 -2.87 -0.50
N ALA A 103 -14.40 -2.37 0.65
CA ALA A 103 -14.08 -2.97 1.94
C ALA A 103 -14.63 -4.41 2.08
N ALA A 104 -15.87 -4.63 1.62
CA ALA A 104 -16.45 -5.97 1.56
C ALA A 104 -15.67 -6.90 0.61
N LEU A 105 -15.30 -6.41 -0.57
CA LEU A 105 -14.53 -7.17 -1.56
C LEU A 105 -13.14 -7.55 -1.02
N VAL A 106 -12.42 -6.59 -0.44
CA VAL A 106 -11.10 -6.85 0.15
C VAL A 106 -11.21 -7.89 1.27
N SER A 107 -12.21 -7.77 2.14
CA SER A 107 -12.47 -8.76 3.19
C SER A 107 -12.71 -10.17 2.63
N ILE A 108 -13.48 -10.30 1.54
CA ILE A 108 -13.65 -11.58 0.83
C ILE A 108 -12.31 -12.11 0.32
N LEU A 109 -11.49 -11.26 -0.30
CA LEU A 109 -10.19 -11.68 -0.85
C LEU A 109 -9.20 -12.12 0.25
N TYR A 110 -9.27 -11.52 1.44
CA TYR A 110 -8.54 -12.00 2.62
C TYR A 110 -9.09 -13.33 3.14
N TYR A 111 -10.41 -13.49 3.22
CA TYR A 111 -11.01 -14.76 3.63
C TYR A 111 -10.63 -15.92 2.70
N LEU A 112 -10.57 -15.66 1.39
CA LEU A 112 -10.19 -16.64 0.37
C LEU A 112 -8.68 -16.92 0.30
N GLY A 113 -7.84 -16.16 1.01
CA GLY A 113 -6.38 -16.34 0.96
C GLY A 113 -5.67 -15.68 -0.23
N ILE A 114 -6.41 -14.99 -1.11
CA ILE A 114 -5.87 -14.39 -2.35
C ILE A 114 -4.95 -13.22 -2.00
N MET A 115 -5.37 -12.36 -1.06
CA MET A 115 -4.56 -11.22 -0.62
C MET A 115 -3.23 -11.67 -0.01
N GLN A 116 -3.26 -12.70 0.83
CA GLN A 116 -2.08 -13.26 1.48
C GLN A 116 -1.10 -13.79 0.44
N LEU A 117 -1.58 -14.44 -0.62
CA LEU A 117 -0.73 -14.93 -1.70
C LEU A 117 -0.04 -13.77 -2.45
N VAL A 118 -0.81 -12.76 -2.85
CA VAL A 118 -0.30 -11.59 -3.59
C VAL A 118 0.71 -10.81 -2.75
N VAL A 119 0.37 -10.52 -1.49
CA VAL A 119 1.24 -9.79 -0.56
C VAL A 119 2.51 -10.57 -0.26
N ARG A 120 2.44 -11.90 -0.10
CA ARG A 120 3.62 -12.73 0.11
C ARG A 120 4.56 -12.69 -1.08
N TRP A 121 4.01 -12.79 -2.28
CA TRP A 121 4.81 -12.77 -3.51
C TRP A 121 5.45 -11.40 -3.74
N LEU A 122 4.66 -10.32 -3.62
CA LEU A 122 5.16 -8.97 -3.81
C LEU A 122 6.14 -8.56 -2.70
N GLY A 123 5.85 -8.89 -1.45
CA GLY A 123 6.73 -8.63 -0.32
C GLY A 123 8.05 -9.40 -0.42
N GLY A 124 8.01 -10.67 -0.84
CA GLY A 124 9.23 -11.44 -1.10
C GLY A 124 10.06 -10.87 -2.26
N ALA A 125 9.41 -10.31 -3.29
CA ALA A 125 10.11 -9.62 -4.38
C ALA A 125 10.78 -8.33 -3.89
N ILE A 126 10.06 -7.51 -3.10
CA ILE A 126 10.59 -6.28 -2.49
C ILE A 126 11.76 -6.61 -1.56
N GLU A 127 11.62 -7.62 -0.70
CA GLU A 127 12.67 -8.10 0.21
C GLU A 127 13.93 -8.48 -0.56
N LYS A 128 13.78 -9.29 -1.62
CA LYS A 128 14.92 -9.78 -2.41
C LYS A 128 15.63 -8.66 -3.18
N VAL A 129 14.87 -7.71 -3.74
CA VAL A 129 15.43 -6.61 -4.53
C VAL A 129 16.07 -5.54 -3.65
N ILE A 130 15.36 -5.11 -2.60
CA ILE A 130 15.79 -3.99 -1.75
C ILE A 130 16.74 -4.47 -0.64
N GLY A 131 16.52 -5.65 -0.06
CA GLY A 131 17.28 -6.16 1.09
C GLY A 131 16.86 -5.58 2.44
N VAL A 132 15.59 -5.18 2.58
CA VAL A 132 14.96 -4.86 3.86
C VAL A 132 14.40 -6.12 4.53
N SER A 133 13.97 -6.03 5.79
CA SER A 133 13.42 -7.21 6.47
C SER A 133 12.13 -7.69 5.81
N LYS A 134 11.87 -8.99 5.92
CA LYS A 134 10.66 -9.61 5.39
C LYS A 134 9.38 -9.01 5.98
N VAL A 135 9.39 -8.67 7.27
CA VAL A 135 8.26 -8.03 7.95
C VAL A 135 7.92 -6.67 7.33
N GLU A 136 8.94 -5.83 7.09
CA GLU A 136 8.75 -4.51 6.45
C GLU A 136 8.30 -4.65 4.99
N SER A 137 8.88 -5.60 4.27
CA SER A 137 8.57 -5.82 2.86
C SER A 137 7.14 -6.34 2.66
N LEU A 138 6.69 -7.23 3.55
CA LEU A 138 5.32 -7.72 3.55
C LEU A 138 4.32 -6.61 3.89
N CYS A 139 4.63 -5.76 4.88
CA CYS A 139 3.77 -4.63 5.21
C CYS A 139 3.72 -3.60 4.07
N ALA A 140 4.87 -3.27 3.47
CA ALA A 140 4.93 -2.36 2.32
C ALA A 140 4.19 -2.93 1.08
N ALA A 141 4.26 -4.23 0.85
CA ALA A 141 3.49 -4.89 -0.19
C ALA A 141 1.98 -4.87 0.11
N ALA A 142 1.57 -5.05 1.37
CA ALA A 142 0.18 -4.92 1.78
C ALA A 142 -0.36 -3.49 1.56
N ASN A 143 0.45 -2.47 1.86
CA ASN A 143 0.10 -1.05 1.67
C ASN A 143 -0.25 -0.66 0.22
N VAL A 144 0.12 -1.48 -0.77
CA VAL A 144 -0.30 -1.26 -2.17
C VAL A 144 -1.81 -1.44 -2.34
N PHE A 145 -2.43 -2.28 -1.51
CA PHE A 145 -3.83 -2.68 -1.64
C PHE A 145 -4.70 -2.23 -0.47
N VAL A 146 -4.17 -2.28 0.74
CA VAL A 146 -4.88 -1.95 1.98
C VAL A 146 -4.31 -0.69 2.64
N GLY A 147 -5.12 -0.06 3.49
CA GLY A 147 -4.73 1.20 4.14
C GLY A 147 -3.71 1.01 5.26
N GLN A 148 -3.18 2.13 5.73
CA GLN A 148 -2.20 2.23 6.84
C GLN A 148 -2.64 1.57 8.16
N SER A 149 -3.95 1.44 8.41
CA SER A 149 -4.50 0.78 9.60
C SER A 149 -4.64 -0.73 9.45
N GLU A 150 -4.67 -1.23 8.22
CA GLU A 150 -4.95 -2.63 7.89
C GLU A 150 -3.67 -3.38 7.50
N SER A 151 -2.75 -2.71 6.80
CA SER A 151 -1.48 -3.30 6.38
C SER A 151 -0.59 -3.80 7.53
N PRO A 152 -0.56 -3.19 8.73
CA PRO A 152 0.24 -3.71 9.84
C PRO A 152 -0.36 -4.99 10.42
N LEU A 153 -1.65 -5.26 10.20
CA LEU A 153 -2.29 -6.48 10.71
C LEU A 153 -1.76 -7.74 10.03
N VAL A 154 -1.30 -7.61 8.78
CA VAL A 154 -0.64 -8.70 8.04
C VAL A 154 0.60 -9.21 8.79
N ILE A 155 1.21 -8.35 9.59
CA ILE A 155 2.41 -8.63 10.39
C ILE A 155 2.15 -8.52 11.90
N ARG A 156 0.87 -8.58 12.33
CA ARG A 156 0.45 -8.39 13.73
C ARG A 156 1.31 -9.11 14.77
N PRO A 157 1.72 -10.39 14.59
CA PRO A 157 2.53 -11.12 15.58
C PRO A 157 3.93 -10.52 15.79
N TYR A 158 4.43 -9.80 14.79
CA TYR A 158 5.79 -9.25 14.76
C TYR A 158 5.84 -7.76 15.13
N LEU A 159 4.69 -7.07 15.23
CA LEU A 159 4.67 -5.63 15.51
C LEU A 159 5.35 -5.27 16.83
N ALA A 160 5.18 -6.10 17.86
CA ALA A 160 5.76 -5.86 19.18
C ALA A 160 7.29 -6.02 19.21
N SER A 161 7.88 -6.74 18.25
CA SER A 161 9.32 -6.97 18.17
C SER A 161 10.04 -6.08 17.17
N LEU A 162 9.32 -5.17 16.49
CA LEU A 162 9.94 -4.25 15.53
C LEU A 162 10.87 -3.26 16.24
N THR A 163 12.06 -3.09 15.68
CA THR A 163 12.94 -1.98 16.06
C THR A 163 12.30 -0.63 15.70
N PRO A 164 12.71 0.48 16.34
CA PRO A 164 12.20 1.80 15.99
C PRO A 164 12.32 2.16 14.51
N ALA A 165 13.41 1.76 13.85
CA ALA A 165 13.62 2.00 12.41
C ALA A 165 12.69 1.18 11.52
N GLN A 166 12.38 -0.07 11.91
CA GLN A 166 11.41 -0.91 11.20
C GLN A 166 9.99 -0.41 11.40
N LEU A 167 9.63 0.00 12.62
CA LEU A 167 8.33 0.60 12.89
C LEU A 167 8.16 1.91 12.10
N PHE A 168 9.19 2.75 12.05
CA PHE A 168 9.19 3.96 11.23
C PHE A 168 9.00 3.65 9.74
N THR A 169 9.57 2.54 9.26
CA THR A 169 9.40 2.08 7.87
C THR A 169 7.96 1.63 7.60
N VAL A 170 7.35 0.88 8.51
CA VAL A 170 5.93 0.48 8.45
C VAL A 170 5.03 1.72 8.40
N MET A 171 5.24 2.68 9.30
CA MET A 171 4.46 3.92 9.36
C MET A 171 4.64 4.78 8.11
N THR A 172 5.88 5.00 7.68
CA THR A 172 6.20 5.82 6.49
C THR A 172 5.64 5.17 5.22
N SER A 173 5.76 3.85 5.08
CA SER A 173 5.18 3.13 3.95
C SER A 173 3.65 3.22 3.93
N GLY A 174 3.00 3.12 5.09
CA GLY A 174 1.54 3.28 5.20
C GLY A 174 1.07 4.68 4.81
N MET A 175 1.81 5.71 5.22
CA MET A 175 1.51 7.11 4.89
C MET A 175 1.84 7.50 3.45
N ALA A 176 2.75 6.77 2.79
CA ALA A 176 3.15 7.05 1.42
C ALA A 176 2.12 6.62 0.37
N GLY A 177 1.27 5.65 0.70
CA GLY A 177 0.28 5.06 -0.19
C GLY A 177 -1.15 5.49 0.09
N VAL A 178 -2.08 4.92 -0.67
CA VAL A 178 -3.52 5.08 -0.49
C VAL A 178 -4.15 3.70 -0.50
N ALA A 179 -5.13 3.48 0.38
CA ALA A 179 -5.91 2.25 0.41
C ALA A 179 -6.69 2.05 -0.90
N GLY A 180 -6.83 0.80 -1.37
CA GLY A 180 -7.63 0.48 -2.55
C GLY A 180 -9.10 0.92 -2.41
N THR A 181 -9.63 0.92 -1.19
CA THR A 181 -10.98 1.41 -0.86
C THR A 181 -11.16 2.91 -1.15
N ILE A 182 -10.14 3.73 -0.89
CA ILE A 182 -10.16 5.18 -1.14
C ILE A 182 -9.76 5.49 -2.59
N LEU A 183 -8.89 4.67 -3.20
CA LEU A 183 -8.57 4.76 -4.63
C LEU A 183 -9.83 4.75 -5.48
N ALA A 184 -10.77 3.85 -5.17
CA ALA A 184 -12.04 3.76 -5.89
C ALA A 184 -12.93 5.00 -5.70
N ALA A 185 -12.89 5.64 -4.52
CA ALA A 185 -13.57 6.91 -4.28
C ALA A 185 -12.93 8.06 -5.09
N TYR A 186 -11.59 8.13 -5.16
CA TYR A 186 -10.89 9.11 -6.02
C TYR A 186 -11.19 8.89 -7.51
N ALA A 187 -11.27 7.63 -7.94
CA ALA A 187 -11.66 7.29 -9.30
C ALA A 187 -13.09 7.74 -9.62
N SER A 188 -14.04 7.60 -8.69
CA SER A 188 -15.42 8.08 -8.91
C SER A 188 -15.52 9.61 -8.98
N MET A 189 -14.54 10.33 -8.43
CA MET A 189 -14.38 11.79 -8.59
C MET A 189 -13.76 12.20 -9.94
N GLY A 190 -13.46 11.25 -10.84
CA GLY A 190 -12.90 11.51 -12.16
C GLY A 190 -11.37 11.55 -12.21
N ILE A 191 -10.67 11.12 -11.15
CA ILE A 191 -9.22 10.97 -11.17
C ILE A 191 -8.84 9.72 -11.97
N SER A 192 -7.82 9.81 -12.83
CA SER A 192 -7.36 8.68 -13.65
C SER A 192 -6.96 7.48 -12.78
N ILE A 193 -7.62 6.35 -13.03
CA ILE A 193 -7.35 5.07 -12.37
C ILE A 193 -5.93 4.61 -12.69
N GLU A 194 -5.43 4.87 -13.92
CA GLU A 194 -4.07 4.54 -14.31
C GLU A 194 -3.04 5.20 -13.38
N TYR A 195 -3.22 6.49 -13.09
CA TYR A 195 -2.29 7.22 -12.22
C TYR A 195 -2.42 6.83 -10.76
N LEU A 196 -3.63 6.56 -10.28
CA LEU A 196 -3.83 6.07 -8.90
C LEU A 196 -3.18 4.70 -8.70
N LEU A 197 -3.37 3.77 -9.64
CA LEU A 197 -2.73 2.44 -9.59
C LEU A 197 -1.21 2.56 -9.67
N ALA A 198 -0.68 3.34 -10.60
CA ALA A 198 0.76 3.56 -10.71
C ALA A 198 1.34 4.13 -9.41
N ALA A 199 0.67 5.12 -8.81
CA ALA A 199 1.06 5.71 -7.54
C ALA A 199 1.06 4.67 -6.39
N SER A 200 0.02 3.84 -6.27
CA SER A 200 -0.06 2.80 -5.23
C SER A 200 1.10 1.80 -5.30
N PHE A 201 1.48 1.35 -6.50
CA PHE A 201 2.64 0.44 -6.65
C PHE A 201 3.97 1.15 -6.39
N MET A 202 4.11 2.41 -6.78
CA MET A 202 5.31 3.22 -6.55
C MET A 202 5.48 3.61 -5.07
N ALA A 203 4.39 3.69 -4.30
CA ALA A 203 4.40 4.06 -2.90
C ALA A 203 5.14 3.05 -2.01
N ALA A 204 5.08 1.76 -2.32
CA ALA A 204 5.79 0.74 -1.54
C ALA A 204 7.32 0.95 -1.52
N PRO A 205 8.03 0.95 -2.66
CA PRO A 205 9.46 1.25 -2.67
C PRO A 205 9.78 2.70 -2.30
N GLY A 206 8.93 3.67 -2.65
CA GLY A 206 9.15 5.08 -2.30
C GLY A 206 9.05 5.36 -0.79
N GLY A 207 8.09 4.72 -0.11
CA GLY A 207 7.96 4.78 1.34
C GLY A 207 9.16 4.15 2.04
N ILE A 208 9.61 2.97 1.57
CA ILE A 208 10.84 2.33 2.08
C ILE A 208 12.07 3.21 1.84
N LEU A 209 12.20 3.79 0.64
CA LEU A 209 13.30 4.68 0.29
C LEU A 209 13.41 5.84 1.29
N MET A 210 12.31 6.55 1.51
CA MET A 210 12.28 7.70 2.42
C MET A 210 12.52 7.27 3.87
N ALA A 211 11.91 6.16 4.29
CA ALA A 211 12.09 5.61 5.62
C ALA A 211 13.56 5.28 5.92
N LYS A 212 14.23 4.59 5.00
CA LYS A 212 15.62 4.15 5.17
C LYS A 212 16.65 5.25 5.00
N ILE A 213 16.28 6.38 4.41
CA ILE A 213 17.11 7.59 4.44
C ILE A 213 16.95 8.32 5.77
N ILE A 214 15.71 8.55 6.22
CA ILE A 214 15.41 9.37 7.41
C ILE A 214 15.76 8.62 8.72
N MET A 215 15.36 7.36 8.82
CA MET A 215 15.65 6.49 9.96
C MET A 215 16.27 5.18 9.48
N PRO A 216 17.56 5.19 9.09
CA PRO A 216 18.26 4.00 8.64
C PRO A 216 18.33 2.94 9.75
N ASP A 217 18.33 1.67 9.34
CA ASP A 217 18.55 0.56 10.26
C ASP A 217 19.96 0.63 10.82
N ARG A 218 20.06 0.64 12.15
CA ARG A 218 21.34 0.50 12.83
C ARG A 218 21.69 -0.98 12.88
N ILE A 219 22.94 -1.28 12.54
CA ILE A 219 23.54 -2.57 12.90
C ILE A 219 23.90 -2.44 14.38
N GLU A 220 22.94 -2.72 15.27
CA GLU A 220 23.31 -3.02 16.64
C GLU A 220 23.83 -4.46 16.65
N PRO A 221 25.11 -4.71 17.00
CA PRO A 221 25.45 -6.04 17.47
C PRO A 221 24.54 -6.31 18.67
N PRO A 222 23.92 -7.50 18.80
CA PRO A 222 23.23 -7.87 20.02
C PRO A 222 24.19 -7.59 21.17
N ALA A 223 23.74 -6.84 22.18
CA ALA A 223 24.58 -6.49 23.32
C ALA A 223 25.20 -7.78 23.90
N GLY A 224 26.50 -7.97 23.67
CA GLY A 224 27.27 -9.10 24.19
C GLY A 224 27.69 -10.22 23.23
N GLN A 225 27.48 -10.13 21.90
CA GLN A 225 28.00 -11.16 20.97
C GLN A 225 29.00 -10.58 19.94
N LEU A 226 30.14 -11.26 19.81
CA LEU A 226 31.21 -10.98 18.83
C LEU A 226 30.71 -11.22 17.40
N PRO A 227 31.31 -10.57 16.38
CA PRO A 227 30.89 -10.66 14.99
C PRO A 227 31.37 -11.96 14.37
N LEU A 228 30.85 -13.10 14.82
CA LEU A 228 30.91 -14.34 14.07
C LEU A 228 29.48 -14.81 13.81
N GLY A 229 29.26 -15.19 12.56
CA GLY A 229 27.95 -15.26 11.94
C GLY A 229 26.97 -16.18 12.62
N ASP A 230 25.71 -15.78 12.54
CA ASP A 230 24.58 -16.66 12.27
C ASP A 230 23.55 -15.79 11.54
N VAL A 231 23.56 -15.89 10.22
CA VAL A 231 22.44 -15.44 9.39
C VAL A 231 21.30 -16.38 9.76
N ILE A 232 20.30 -15.88 10.48
CA ILE A 232 19.11 -16.68 10.80
C ILE A 232 18.39 -16.93 9.46
N GLU A 233 18.62 -18.13 8.92
CA GLU A 233 17.91 -18.71 7.79
C GLU A 233 16.44 -18.98 8.14
N ASP A 234 15.57 -18.64 7.20
CA ASP A 234 14.29 -19.32 6.91
C ASP A 234 13.35 -19.67 8.07
N GLU A 235 12.95 -18.68 8.88
CA GLU A 235 11.61 -18.75 9.47
C GLU A 235 10.55 -18.38 8.41
N LYS A 236 9.67 -19.34 8.10
CA LYS A 236 8.44 -19.11 7.36
C LYS A 236 7.56 -18.17 8.19
N ILE A 237 7.72 -16.87 7.98
CA ILE A 237 6.88 -15.84 8.61
C ILE A 237 5.41 -16.20 8.38
N ALA A 238 4.71 -16.43 9.49
CA ALA A 238 3.28 -16.65 9.49
C ALA A 238 2.61 -15.29 9.23
N LEU A 239 2.07 -15.11 8.02
CA LEU A 239 1.23 -13.96 7.73
C LEU A 239 0.01 -14.04 8.65
N ALA A 240 -0.17 -13.03 9.48
CA ALA A 240 -1.43 -12.90 10.19
C ALA A 240 -2.50 -12.47 9.19
N GLU A 241 -3.69 -13.03 9.38
CA GLU A 241 -4.86 -12.57 8.63
C GLU A 241 -5.20 -11.17 9.12
N ALA A 242 -5.37 -10.22 8.20
CA ALA A 242 -5.68 -8.83 8.51
C ALA A 242 -7.16 -8.69 8.92
N THR A 243 -7.56 -9.30 10.03
CA THR A 243 -8.91 -9.17 10.58
C THR A 243 -8.92 -8.20 11.77
N HIS A 244 -9.88 -7.28 11.75
CA HIS A 244 -10.14 -6.33 12.84
C HIS A 244 -10.84 -6.98 14.06
N ASP A 245 -11.29 -8.23 13.96
CA ASP A 245 -11.91 -9.00 15.05
C ASP A 245 -11.16 -10.31 15.35
N GLU A 246 -11.26 -10.77 16.60
CA GLU A 246 -10.62 -11.98 17.13
C GLU A 246 -11.17 -13.30 16.55
N GLU A 247 -12.32 -13.27 15.86
CA GLU A 247 -12.93 -14.44 15.24
C GLU A 247 -12.87 -14.39 13.72
N LYS A 248 -12.23 -15.39 13.13
CA LYS A 248 -12.20 -15.62 11.68
C LYS A 248 -13.63 -15.83 11.18
N PRO A 249 -14.07 -15.14 10.10
CA PRO A 249 -15.42 -15.31 9.58
C PRO A 249 -15.69 -16.78 9.24
N ALA A 250 -16.86 -17.28 9.63
CA ALA A 250 -17.21 -18.69 9.44
C ALA A 250 -17.38 -19.06 7.95
N ASN A 251 -17.77 -18.10 7.12
CA ASN A 251 -17.99 -18.28 5.69
C ASN A 251 -17.77 -16.96 4.92
N ILE A 252 -17.75 -17.07 3.58
CA ILE A 252 -17.53 -15.93 2.67
C ILE A 252 -18.58 -14.82 2.82
N ILE A 253 -19.82 -15.18 3.16
CA ILE A 253 -20.91 -14.21 3.35
C ILE A 253 -20.68 -13.41 4.64
N MET A 254 -20.25 -14.07 5.71
CA MET A 254 -19.87 -13.41 6.95
C MET A 254 -18.66 -12.48 6.73
N ALA A 255 -17.66 -12.91 5.97
CA ALA A 255 -16.52 -12.05 5.60
C ALA A 255 -16.96 -10.80 4.81
N ALA A 256 -17.86 -10.97 3.84
CA ALA A 256 -18.43 -9.86 3.09
C ALA A 256 -19.21 -8.89 3.99
N ALA A 257 -20.04 -9.41 4.89
CA ALA A 257 -20.85 -8.61 5.82
C ALA A 257 -19.98 -7.82 6.82
N GLN A 258 -18.97 -8.47 7.43
CA GLN A 258 -18.01 -7.81 8.31
C GLN A 258 -17.22 -6.74 7.57
N GLY A 259 -16.74 -7.04 6.35
CA GLY A 259 -16.04 -6.07 5.51
C GLY A 259 -16.91 -4.87 5.15
N ALA A 260 -18.18 -5.08 4.82
CA ALA A 260 -19.14 -4.00 4.57
C ALA A 260 -19.37 -3.15 5.83
N GLN A 261 -19.51 -3.76 7.01
CA GLN A 261 -19.68 -3.01 8.27
C GLN A 261 -18.45 -2.15 8.60
N THR A 262 -17.24 -2.67 8.42
CA THR A 262 -16.00 -1.89 8.55
C THR A 262 -15.96 -0.76 7.51
N GLY A 263 -16.36 -1.06 6.27
CA GLY A 263 -16.49 -0.07 5.21
C GLY A 263 -17.47 1.06 5.53
N VAL A 264 -18.60 0.77 6.19
CA VAL A 264 -19.57 1.79 6.64
C VAL A 264 -18.92 2.73 7.65
N LYS A 265 -18.20 2.19 8.65
CA LYS A 265 -17.47 3.01 9.64
C LYS A 265 -16.46 3.92 8.94
N LEU A 266 -15.71 3.38 7.98
CA LEU A 266 -14.74 4.15 7.20
C LEU A 266 -15.40 5.24 6.36
N ALA A 267 -16.49 4.90 5.66
CA ALA A 267 -17.26 5.83 4.84
C ALA A 267 -17.83 7.00 5.65
N VAL A 268 -18.40 6.71 6.84
CA VAL A 268 -18.91 7.75 7.74
C VAL A 268 -17.76 8.63 8.28
N ALA A 269 -16.64 8.03 8.68
CA ALA A 269 -15.49 8.78 9.15
C ALA A 269 -14.93 9.72 8.06
N VAL A 270 -14.81 9.23 6.82
CA VAL A 270 -14.37 10.04 5.67
C VAL A 270 -15.37 11.15 5.35
N GLY A 271 -16.67 10.88 5.40
CA GLY A 271 -17.69 11.90 5.15
C GLY A 271 -17.82 12.97 6.23
N ALA A 272 -17.39 12.67 7.46
CA ALA A 272 -17.46 13.59 8.59
C ALA A 272 -16.22 14.49 8.77
N MET A 273 -15.05 14.06 8.27
CA MET A 273 -13.80 14.82 8.27
C MET A 273 -13.77 15.88 7.18
#